data_AF-A0A4P9K5E7-F1
#
_entry.id   AF-A0A4P9K5E7-F1
#
_cell.length_a   1.000
_cell.length_b   1.000
_cell.length_c   1.000
_cell.angle_alpha   90.00
_cell.angle_beta   90.00
_cell.angle_gamma   90.00
#
_symmetry.space_group_name_H-M   'P 1'
#
loop_
_entity.id
_entity.type
_entity.pdbx_description
1 polymer ?
#
loop_
_entity_poly.entity_id
_entity_poly.type
_entity_poly.pdbx_seq_one_letter_code
_entity_poly.pdbx_strand_id
1 'polypeptide(L)' 'MPTETELPWYIELLLISLQLIALAVFIYLVWPHFKKEHWKAKFIDNPIARSIIIVFILILLLVFGLGEILDLAFEDQVLH' A
#
# COMPACT_ATOMS: atom_id res chain seq x y z
N MET A 1 -14.39 13.65 -29.49
CA MET A 1 -14.56 14.50 -28.30
C MET A 1 -13.77 13.83 -27.19
N PRO A 2 -12.72 14.45 -26.64
CA PRO A 2 -12.00 13.87 -25.50
C PRO A 2 -12.88 13.99 -24.25
N THR A 3 -13.03 12.88 -23.55
CA THR A 3 -13.82 12.70 -22.33
C THR A 3 -13.10 13.35 -21.15
N GLU A 4 -13.85 14.10 -20.34
CA GLU A 4 -13.32 14.97 -19.27
C GLU A 4 -12.84 14.23 -18.01
N THR A 5 -12.35 13.00 -18.13
CA THR A 5 -12.01 12.14 -16.97
C THR A 5 -10.69 11.39 -17.12
N GLU A 6 -9.74 11.91 -17.89
CA GLU A 6 -8.40 11.33 -18.00
C GLU A 6 -7.38 12.39 -17.63
N LEU A 7 -6.69 12.19 -16.49
CA LEU A 7 -5.55 13.03 -16.15
C LEU A 7 -4.53 12.94 -17.30
N PRO A 8 -3.99 14.08 -17.78
CA PRO A 8 -3.03 14.04 -18.86
C PRO A 8 -1.86 13.12 -18.52
N TRP A 9 -1.46 12.27 -19.47
CA TRP A 9 -0.43 11.23 -19.28
C TRP A 9 0.88 11.72 -18.62
N TYR A 10 1.24 12.99 -18.84
CA TYR A 10 2.41 13.62 -18.21
C TYR A 10 2.23 13.90 -16.72
N ILE A 11 1.00 14.19 -16.26
CA ILE A 11 0.68 14.33 -14.84
C ILE A 11 0.68 12.95 -14.16
N GLU A 12 0.12 11.94 -14.82
CA GLU A 12 0.13 10.56 -14.31
C GLU A 12 1.55 10.04 -14.07
N LEU A 13 2.45 10.20 -15.05
CA LEU A 13 3.87 9.86 -14.90
C LEU A 13 4.56 10.64 -13.79
N LEU A 14 4.22 11.91 -13.60
CA LEU A 14 4.76 12.75 -12.53
C LEU A 14 4.32 12.22 -11.16
N LEU A 15 3.03 11.90 -11.01
CA LEU A 15 2.47 11.35 -9.77
C LEU A 15 3.08 9.99 -9.42
N ILE A 16 3.21 9.09 -10.40
CA ILE A 16 3.86 7.79 -10.22
C ILE A 16 5.34 7.97 -9.82
N SER A 17 6.07 8.85 -10.51
CA SER A 17 7.47 9.14 -10.20
C SER A 17 7.64 9.71 -8.79
N LEU A 18 6.75 10.62 -8.40
CA LEU A 18 6.75 11.22 -7.07
C LEU A 18 6.47 10.18 -5.97
N GLN A 19 5.53 9.27 -6.20
CA GLN A 19 5.26 8.16 -5.29
C GLN A 19 6.47 7.22 -5.15
N LEU A 20 7.13 6.87 -6.25
CA LEU A 20 8.35 6.04 -6.22
C LEU A 20 9.49 6.73 -5.45
N ILE A 21 9.65 8.04 -5.62
CA ILE A 21 10.64 8.83 -4.88
C ILE A 21 10.28 8.85 -3.38
N ALA A 22 9.01 9.10 -3.04
CA ALA A 22 8.55 9.08 -1.67
C ALA A 22 8.78 7.71 -1.00
N LEU A 23 8.53 6.61 -1.73
CA LEU A 23 8.80 5.26 -1.28
C LEU A 23 10.30 5.02 -1.06
N ALA A 24 11.14 5.45 -2.01
CA ALA A 24 12.59 5.34 -1.88
C ALA A 24 13.13 6.13 -0.68
N VAL A 25 12.64 7.34 -0.44
CA VAL A 25 12.98 8.16 0.73
C VAL A 25 12.48 7.51 2.01
N PHE A 26 11.26 6.99 2.03
CA PHE A 26 10.72 6.26 3.17
C PHE A 26 11.60 5.07 3.51
N ILE A 27 11.93 4.21 2.54
CA ILE A 27 12.84 3.09 2.75
C ILE A 27 14.20 3.59 3.21
N TYR A 28 14.78 4.61 2.58
CA TYR A 28 16.10 5.12 2.97
C TYR A 28 16.16 5.68 4.40
N LEU A 29 15.10 6.32 4.89
CA LEU A 29 15.03 6.85 6.25
C LEU A 29 14.68 5.78 7.29
N VAL A 30 13.76 4.88 6.93
CA VAL A 30 13.22 3.85 7.82
C VAL A 30 14.18 2.66 7.93
N TRP A 31 14.82 2.25 6.82
CA TRP A 31 15.77 1.14 6.77
C TRP A 31 16.94 1.24 7.77
N PRO A 32 17.65 2.37 7.96
CA PRO A 32 18.71 2.46 8.95
C PRO A 32 18.17 2.41 10.38
N HIS A 33 16.94 2.88 10.63
CA HIS A 33 16.28 2.72 11.92
C HIS A 33 15.96 1.25 12.18
N PHE A 34 15.61 0.52 11.12
CA PHE A 34 15.31 -0.89 11.22
C PHE A 34 16.61 -1.73 11.37
N LYS A 35 17.63 -1.44 10.58
CA LYS A 35 18.89 -2.19 10.55
C LYS A 35 19.67 -2.11 11.87
N LYS A 36 19.51 -1.05 12.66
CA LYS A 36 20.25 -0.83 13.92
C LYS A 36 19.66 -1.57 15.12
N GLU A 37 18.44 -2.09 15.04
CA GLU A 37 17.81 -2.83 16.14
C GLU A 37 17.77 -4.33 15.85
N HIS A 38 17.75 -5.18 16.88
CA HIS A 38 17.44 -6.60 16.73
C HIS A 38 15.94 -6.76 16.41
N TRP A 39 15.53 -6.50 15.17
CA TRP A 39 14.12 -6.50 14.76
C TRP A 39 13.42 -7.82 15.05
N LYS A 40 14.12 -8.93 14.86
CA LYS A 40 13.59 -10.24 15.29
C LYS A 40 13.24 -10.26 16.77
N ALA A 41 14.13 -9.79 17.65
CA ALA A 41 13.88 -9.78 19.09
C ALA A 41 12.76 -8.81 19.50
N LYS A 42 12.63 -7.66 18.82
CA LYS A 42 11.63 -6.64 19.17
C LYS A 42 10.23 -6.96 18.65
N PHE A 43 10.12 -7.65 17.52
CA PHE A 43 8.84 -7.90 16.83
C PHE A 43 8.37 -9.35 16.83
N ILE A 44 9.28 -10.34 16.81
CA ILE A 44 8.93 -11.77 16.84
C ILE A 44 8.86 -12.29 18.27
N ASP A 45 9.82 -11.90 19.12
CA ASP A 45 9.89 -12.40 20.51
C ASP A 45 8.94 -11.63 21.46
N ASN A 46 8.49 -10.43 21.07
CA ASN A 46 7.46 -9.70 21.81
C ASN A 46 6.04 -10.13 21.34
N PRO A 47 5.25 -10.79 22.19
CA PRO A 47 3.92 -11.29 21.82
C PRO A 47 2.94 -10.18 21.42
N ILE A 48 3.10 -8.96 21.96
CA ILE A 48 2.25 -7.81 21.62
C ILE A 48 2.60 -7.30 20.22
N ALA A 49 3.89 -7.09 19.94
CA ALA A 49 4.34 -6.64 18.62
C ALA A 49 3.98 -7.66 17.52
N ARG A 50 4.10 -8.97 17.81
CA ARG A 50 3.70 -10.04 16.91
C ARG A 50 2.21 -10.02 16.62
N SER A 51 1.37 -9.81 17.64
CA SER A 51 -0.09 -9.69 17.48
C SER A 51 -0.45 -8.51 16.58
N ILE A 52 0.19 -7.35 16.79
CA ILE A 52 -0.03 -6.15 15.96
C ILE A 52 0.34 -6.42 14.50
N ILE A 53 1.46 -7.08 14.24
CA ILE A 53 1.88 -7.44 12.87
C ILE A 53 0.86 -8.38 12.21
N ILE A 54 0.37 -9.39 12.94
CA ILE A 54 -0.62 -10.33 12.40
C ILE A 54 -1.93 -9.60 12.07
N VAL A 55 -2.43 -8.78 12.99
CA VAL A 55 -3.65 -7.98 12.76
C VAL A 55 -3.47 -7.02 11.59
N PHE A 56 -2.30 -6.38 11.49
CA PHE A 56 -1.97 -5.50 10.37
C PHE A 56 -2.00 -6.25 9.02
N ILE A 57 -1.40 -7.44 8.95
CA ILE A 57 -1.43 -8.28 7.73
C ILE A 57 -2.87 -8.71 7.41
N LEU A 58 -3.67 -9.08 8.43
CA LEU A 58 -5.08 -9.43 8.24
C LEU A 58 -5.89 -8.26 7.69
N ILE A 59 -5.68 -7.03 8.19
CA ILE A 59 -6.35 -5.83 7.68
C ILE A 59 -5.93 -5.56 6.23
N LEU A 60 -4.65 -5.68 5.89
CA LEU A 60 -4.19 -5.48 4.51
C LEU A 60 -4.81 -6.49 3.56
N LEU A 61 -4.82 -7.78 3.92
CA LEU A 61 -5.47 -8.83 3.13
C LEU A 61 -6.97 -8.58 3.02
N LEU A 62 -7.62 -8.14 4.10
CA LEU A 62 -9.03 -7.80 4.08
C LEU A 62 -9.30 -6.64 3.13
N VAL A 63 -8.60 -5.51 3.26
CA VAL A 63 -8.81 -4.31 2.41
C VAL A 63 -8.53 -4.62 0.95
N PHE A 64 -7.44 -5.33 0.66
CA PHE A 64 -7.12 -5.75 -0.71
C PHE A 64 -8.18 -6.69 -1.27
N GLY A 65 -8.58 -7.72 -0.49
CA GLY A 65 -9.63 -8.65 -0.91
C GLY A 65 -10.99 -7.97 -1.05
N LEU A 66 -11.33 -6.99 -0.21
CA LEU A 66 -12.55 -6.21 -0.32
C LEU A 66 -12.52 -5.34 -1.58
N GLY A 67 -11.38 -4.74 -1.92
CA GLY A 67 -11.20 -4.02 -3.18
C GLY A 67 -11.52 -4.90 -4.39
N GLU A 68 -10.86 -6.04 -4.50
CA GLU A 68 -11.09 -7.00 -5.61
C GLU A 68 -12.53 -7.54 -5.65
N ILE A 69 -13.12 -7.83 -4.49
CA ILE A 69 -14.52 -8.30 -4.40
C ILE A 69 -15.49 -7.19 -4.81
N LEU A 70 -15.24 -5.95 -4.39
CA LEU A 70 -16.08 -4.81 -4.76
C LEU A 70 -15.94 -4.50 -6.25
N ASP A 71 -14.73 -4.48 -6.78
CA ASP A 71 -14.49 -4.27 -8.21
C ASP A 71 -15.27 -5.32 -8.99
N LEU A 72 -15.12 -6.62 -8.68
CA LEU A 72 -15.88 -7.69 -9.34
C LEU A 72 -17.40 -7.61 -9.13
N ALA A 73 -17.88 -7.15 -7.96
CA ALA A 73 -19.31 -7.05 -7.66
C ALA A 73 -19.99 -5.83 -8.31
N PHE A 74 -19.24 -4.76 -8.57
CA PHE A 74 -19.74 -3.51 -9.16
C PHE A 74 -19.35 -3.34 -10.63
N GLU A 75 -18.47 -4.19 -11.19
CA GLU A 75 -18.07 -4.17 -12.60
C GLU A 75 -19.26 -4.30 -13.57
N ASP A 76 -20.27 -5.13 -13.23
CA ASP A 76 -21.49 -5.29 -14.02
C ASP A 76 -22.45 -4.06 -13.96
N GLN A 77 -22.29 -3.14 -13.01
CA GLN A 77 -23.15 -1.96 -12.86
C GLN A 77 -22.64 -0.73 -13.62
N VAL A 78 -21.38 -0.75 -14.08
CA VAL A 78 -20.76 0.36 -14.83
C VAL A 78 -21.03 0.25 -16.35
N LEU A 79 -21.54 -0.91 -16.82
CA LEU A 79 -21.83 -1.18 -18.23
C LEU A 79 -23.31 -0.97 -18.65
N HIS A 80 -24.17 -0.41 -17.79
CA HIS A 80 -25.59 -0.15 -18.09
C HIS A 80 -26.03 1.31 -17.89
#